data_AF-A0A6J8DLS5-F1
#
_entry.id   AF-A0A6J8DLS5-F1
#
_cell.length_a   1.000
_cell.length_b   1.000
_cell.length_c   1.000
_cell.angle_alpha   90.00
_cell.angle_beta   90.00
_cell.angle_gamma   90.00
#
_symmetry.space_group_name_H-M   'P 1'
#
loop_
_entity.id
_entity.type
_entity.pdbx_description
1 polymer ?
#
loop_
_entity_poly.entity_id
_entity_poly.type
_entity_poly.pdbx_seq_one_letter_code
_entity_poly.pdbx_strand_id
1 'polypeptide(L)'
;MRNVYEFFGCYWHGCTKCYSPEEICKKDRNKKTMKELYDQTKERLKTIEDYLKPNVKIHTIWEYTFMKYKQEASGCKCDPKYCKPDCENDKECKTKIQYIIDNAAYNLDIDKVKHNSGLRFIAKICLNNLWGHFAHARLKLYELLDILQERVLYMDTDSCIYNDDGSEACKKVENMMGSKLGDLTDEIVSKHNANHIKQFISAGPKDYSMKLDTEKLVSCCKGFRLNAEVEEKDYIR
;
A
#
# COMPACT_ATOMS: atom_id res chain seq x y z
N MET A 1 8.33 -12.32 -34.46
CA MET A 1 8.34 -12.57 -33.00
C MET A 1 7.51 -11.48 -32.30
N ARG A 2 6.40 -11.85 -31.66
CA ARG A 2 5.52 -10.94 -30.89
C ARG A 2 5.90 -11.03 -29.41
N ASN A 3 5.86 -9.91 -28.68
CA ASN A 3 6.06 -9.90 -27.22
C ASN A 3 4.70 -9.83 -26.53
N VAL A 4 4.47 -10.70 -25.55
CA VAL A 4 3.30 -10.68 -24.66
C VAL A 4 3.79 -10.40 -23.25
N TYR A 5 3.16 -9.45 -22.55
CA TYR A 5 3.48 -9.10 -21.17
C TYR A 5 2.32 -9.51 -20.28
N GLU A 6 2.60 -10.30 -19.24
CA GLU A 6 1.59 -10.79 -18.31
C GLU A 6 1.96 -10.40 -16.88
N PHE A 7 0.97 -9.89 -16.13
CA PHE A 7 1.15 -9.30 -14.81
C PHE A 7 0.44 -10.14 -13.74
N PHE A 8 1.16 -10.54 -12.70
CA PHE A 8 0.63 -11.39 -11.64
C PHE A 8 0.57 -10.68 -10.29
N GLY A 9 -0.62 -10.58 -9.70
CA GLY A 9 -0.79 -10.27 -8.28
C GLY A 9 -0.27 -11.41 -7.43
N CYS A 10 0.62 -11.12 -6.49
CA CYS A 10 1.34 -12.13 -5.71
C CYS A 10 0.40 -13.01 -4.89
N TYR A 11 -0.63 -12.41 -4.29
CA TYR A 11 -1.62 -13.13 -3.47
C TYR A 11 -2.50 -14.08 -4.29
N TRP A 12 -2.94 -13.64 -5.47
CA TRP A 12 -3.89 -14.39 -6.32
C TRP A 12 -3.22 -15.48 -7.18
N HIS A 13 -1.91 -15.37 -7.41
CA HIS A 13 -1.13 -16.30 -8.25
C HIS A 13 -0.09 -17.09 -7.43
N GLY A 14 -0.24 -17.14 -6.11
CA GLY A 14 0.58 -18.01 -5.26
C GLY A 14 2.06 -17.65 -5.17
N CYS A 15 2.44 -16.37 -5.04
CA CYS A 15 3.86 -16.02 -5.07
C CYS A 15 4.63 -16.56 -3.85
N THR A 16 5.35 -17.67 -4.05
CA THR A 16 6.20 -18.37 -3.06
C THR A 16 7.40 -17.58 -2.55
N LYS A 17 7.61 -16.35 -3.03
CA LYS A 17 8.55 -15.39 -2.43
C LYS A 17 7.91 -14.53 -1.35
N CYS A 18 6.65 -14.15 -1.55
CA CYS A 18 5.95 -13.21 -0.67
C CYS A 18 5.13 -13.91 0.43
N TYR A 19 4.80 -15.18 0.24
CA TYR A 19 3.97 -15.99 1.13
C TYR A 19 4.58 -17.37 1.30
N SER A 20 4.33 -18.01 2.45
CA SER A 20 4.78 -19.40 2.68
C SER A 20 4.08 -20.32 1.67
N PRO A 21 4.79 -21.28 1.04
CA PRO A 21 4.18 -22.26 0.13
C PRO A 21 3.02 -23.04 0.77
N GLU A 22 3.09 -23.27 2.09
CA GLU A 22 2.13 -23.99 2.92
C GLU A 22 0.94 -23.12 3.37
N GLU A 23 1.03 -21.79 3.24
CA GLU A 23 -0.04 -20.87 3.62
C GLU A 23 -1.28 -21.08 2.73
N ILE A 24 -2.45 -21.18 3.36
CA ILE A 24 -3.73 -21.25 2.64
C ILE A 24 -4.12 -19.85 2.15
N CYS A 25 -4.36 -19.71 0.85
CA CYS A 25 -4.91 -18.49 0.28
C CYS A 25 -6.38 -18.31 0.75
N LYS A 26 -6.56 -17.55 1.84
CA LYS A 26 -7.85 -17.34 2.52
C LYS A 26 -9.00 -16.86 1.60
N LYS A 27 -8.69 -16.24 0.45
CA LYS A 27 -9.69 -15.76 -0.53
C LYS A 27 -9.79 -16.62 -1.80
N ASP A 28 -9.00 -17.69 -1.94
CA ASP A 28 -9.29 -18.72 -2.94
C ASP A 28 -10.51 -19.53 -2.50
N ARG A 29 -11.46 -19.72 -3.43
CA ARG A 29 -12.71 -20.44 -3.16
C ARG A 29 -12.50 -21.92 -2.81
N ASN A 30 -11.39 -22.50 -3.25
CA ASN A 30 -11.04 -23.90 -3.03
C ASN A 30 -10.07 -24.08 -1.85
N LYS A 31 -9.73 -22.99 -1.13
CA LYS A 31 -8.75 -22.95 -0.03
C LYS A 31 -7.39 -23.54 -0.42
N LYS A 32 -6.97 -23.34 -1.67
CA LYS A 32 -5.65 -23.76 -2.16
C LYS A 32 -4.52 -23.10 -1.36
N THR A 33 -3.45 -23.86 -1.16
CA THR A 33 -2.17 -23.34 -0.69
C THR A 33 -1.56 -22.38 -1.72
N MET A 34 -0.67 -21.50 -1.27
CA MET A 34 0.06 -20.60 -2.17
C MET A 34 0.91 -21.38 -3.17
N LYS A 35 1.43 -22.56 -2.80
CA LYS A 35 2.10 -23.46 -3.74
C LYS A 35 1.17 -23.96 -4.86
N GLU A 36 -0.03 -24.44 -4.55
CA GLU A 36 -0.96 -24.94 -5.58
C GLU A 36 -1.40 -23.85 -6.56
N LEU A 37 -1.56 -22.61 -6.08
CA LEU A 37 -1.83 -21.45 -6.95
C LEU A 37 -0.64 -21.09 -7.83
N TYR A 38 0.58 -21.23 -7.32
CA TYR A 38 1.82 -21.04 -8.10
C TYR A 38 1.93 -22.06 -9.22
N ASP A 39 1.75 -23.34 -8.88
CA ASP A 39 1.91 -24.45 -9.80
C ASP A 39 0.86 -24.37 -10.93
N GLN A 40 -0.40 -24.03 -10.62
CA GLN A 40 -1.45 -23.76 -11.62
C GLN A 40 -1.12 -22.53 -12.49
N THR A 41 -0.56 -21.47 -11.92
CA THR A 41 -0.12 -20.29 -12.68
C THR A 41 0.99 -20.65 -13.67
N LYS A 42 1.92 -21.53 -13.27
CA LYS A 42 3.02 -22.03 -14.11
C LYS A 42 2.58 -23.02 -15.17
N GLU A 43 1.65 -23.92 -14.85
CA GLU A 43 1.05 -24.85 -15.81
C GLU A 43 0.34 -24.09 -16.93
N ARG A 44 -0.56 -23.15 -16.59
CA ARG A 44 -1.25 -22.29 -17.55
C ARG A 44 -0.29 -21.51 -18.44
N LEU A 45 0.79 -20.94 -17.87
CA LEU A 45 1.84 -20.27 -18.63
C LEU A 45 2.48 -21.19 -19.66
N LYS A 46 2.84 -22.42 -19.26
CA LYS A 46 3.44 -23.42 -20.14
C LYS A 46 2.48 -23.78 -21.28
N THR A 47 1.21 -24.03 -20.99
CA THR A 47 0.18 -24.33 -22.01
C THR A 47 0.07 -23.20 -23.05
N ILE A 48 0.08 -21.94 -22.61
CA ILE A 48 0.01 -20.78 -23.51
C ILE A 48 1.30 -20.64 -24.33
N GLU A 49 2.46 -20.85 -23.71
CA GLU A 49 3.76 -20.78 -24.40
C GLU A 49 3.87 -21.85 -25.48
N ASP A 50 3.45 -23.09 -25.17
CA ASP A 50 3.48 -24.22 -26.10
C ASP A 50 2.46 -24.07 -27.25
N TYR A 51 1.31 -23.44 -27.00
CA TYR A 51 0.32 -23.11 -28.05
C TYR A 51 0.75 -21.95 -28.97
N LEU A 52 1.50 -20.96 -28.46
CA LEU A 52 1.88 -19.74 -29.20
C LEU A 52 3.29 -19.78 -29.82
N LYS A 53 4.08 -20.82 -29.55
CA LYS A 53 5.37 -21.07 -30.20
C LYS A 53 5.21 -21.33 -31.71
N PRO A 54 6.22 -20.99 -32.54
CA PRO A 54 7.50 -20.35 -32.18
C PRO A 54 7.42 -18.81 -32.17
N ASN A 55 6.24 -18.22 -32.41
CA ASN A 55 6.13 -16.81 -32.81
C ASN A 55 6.00 -15.80 -31.67
N VAL A 56 5.87 -16.24 -30.42
CA VAL A 56 5.59 -15.39 -29.25
C VAL A 56 6.66 -15.57 -28.16
N LYS A 57 7.07 -14.47 -27.54
CA LYS A 57 7.84 -14.44 -26.30
C LYS A 57 6.97 -13.86 -25.18
N ILE A 58 6.76 -14.65 -24.11
CA ILE A 58 5.98 -14.23 -22.95
C ILE A 58 6.93 -13.67 -21.88
N HIS A 59 6.64 -12.48 -21.37
CA HIS A 59 7.36 -11.83 -20.28
C HIS A 59 6.44 -11.76 -19.07
N THR A 60 6.83 -12.42 -17.98
CA THR A 60 6.03 -12.45 -16.75
C THR A 60 6.55 -11.46 -15.71
N ILE A 61 5.70 -10.56 -15.24
CA ILE A 61 6.03 -9.53 -14.26
C ILE A 61 5.15 -9.72 -13.03
N TRP A 62 5.76 -9.95 -11.87
CA TRP A 62 5.04 -10.14 -10.62
C TRP A 62 4.90 -8.82 -9.85
N GLU A 63 3.84 -8.67 -9.08
CA GLU A 63 3.58 -7.53 -8.19
C GLU A 63 4.79 -7.13 -7.33
N TYR A 64 5.49 -8.12 -6.75
CA TYR A 64 6.69 -7.85 -5.93
C TYR A 64 7.78 -7.11 -6.71
N THR A 65 7.81 -7.19 -8.04
CA THR A 65 8.75 -6.45 -8.90
C THR A 65 8.49 -4.95 -8.84
N PHE A 66 7.24 -4.52 -8.92
CA PHE A 66 6.88 -3.12 -8.77
C PHE A 66 7.04 -2.65 -7.33
N MET A 67 6.79 -3.51 -6.34
CA MET A 67 7.08 -3.19 -4.95
C MET A 67 8.57 -2.99 -4.69
N LYS A 68 9.42 -3.87 -5.23
CA LYS A 68 10.87 -3.73 -5.25
C LYS A 68 11.29 -2.39 -5.86
N TYR A 69 10.84 -2.07 -7.08
CA TYR A 69 11.14 -0.77 -7.70
C TYR A 69 10.61 0.42 -6.90
N LYS A 70 9.42 0.32 -6.29
CA LYS A 70 8.85 1.37 -5.43
C LYS A 70 9.68 1.61 -4.17
N GLN A 71 10.25 0.56 -3.58
CA GLN A 71 11.14 0.63 -2.41
C GLN A 71 12.54 1.13 -2.80
N GLU A 72 13.19 0.52 -3.79
CA GLU A 72 14.50 0.94 -4.31
C GLU A 72 14.50 2.42 -4.72
N ALA A 73 13.49 2.84 -5.49
CA ALA A 73 13.32 4.23 -5.92
C ALA A 73 12.84 5.19 -4.82
N SER A 74 12.49 4.69 -3.63
CA SER A 74 12.19 5.57 -2.48
C SER A 74 13.47 6.25 -1.99
N GLY A 75 14.52 5.46 -1.74
CA GLY A 75 15.80 5.90 -1.17
C GLY A 75 15.64 6.89 0.00
N CYS A 76 16.63 7.77 0.13
CA CYS A 76 16.46 9.04 0.82
C CYS A 76 16.60 10.19 -0.19
N LYS A 77 15.90 11.32 0.02
CA LYS A 77 16.25 12.57 -0.69
C LYS A 77 17.69 13.05 -0.42
N CYS A 78 18.37 12.36 0.48
CA CYS A 78 19.51 12.74 1.28
C CYS A 78 20.81 12.09 0.72
N ASP A 79 20.68 11.29 -0.36
CA ASP A 79 21.64 10.30 -0.86
C ASP A 79 23.02 10.84 -1.34
N PRO A 80 24.05 10.86 -0.46
CA PRO A 80 25.26 10.06 -0.72
C PRO A 80 25.90 9.47 0.57
N LYS A 81 25.97 8.15 0.79
CA LYS A 81 25.25 7.12 0.02
C LYS A 81 23.74 7.37 0.03
N TYR A 82 23.02 7.91 1.03
CA TYR A 82 23.06 7.92 2.52
C TYR A 82 24.40 8.05 3.30
N CYS A 83 24.73 9.12 4.03
CA CYS A 83 24.32 10.56 3.98
C CYS A 83 25.58 11.42 4.31
N LYS A 84 25.50 12.77 4.25
CA LYS A 84 26.57 13.66 4.75
C LYS A 84 26.72 13.60 6.28
N PRO A 85 27.90 13.92 6.86
CA PRO A 85 28.07 14.03 8.31
C PRO A 85 27.09 14.99 8.98
N ASP A 86 26.85 16.15 8.37
CA ASP A 86 25.99 17.23 8.89
C ASP A 86 24.52 17.11 8.40
N CYS A 87 24.04 15.88 8.24
CA CYS A 87 22.70 15.55 7.73
C CYS A 87 21.70 15.54 8.91
N GLU A 88 20.92 16.62 9.10
CA GLU A 88 19.92 16.71 10.19
C GLU A 88 18.95 15.50 10.23
N ASN A 89 18.63 14.92 9.06
CA ASN A 89 17.77 13.75 8.95
C ASN A 89 18.53 12.40 8.94
N ASP A 90 19.84 12.32 9.19
CA ASP A 90 20.65 11.08 9.05
C ASP A 90 20.04 9.86 9.78
N LYS A 91 19.44 10.11 10.95
CA LYS A 91 18.70 9.11 11.73
C LYS A 91 17.49 8.57 10.95
N GLU A 92 16.64 9.44 10.38
CA GLU A 92 15.55 9.01 9.51
C GLU A 92 16.05 8.29 8.24
N CYS A 93 17.14 8.76 7.64
CA CYS A 93 17.73 8.16 6.43
C CYS A 93 18.05 6.68 6.67
N LYS A 94 18.81 6.42 7.73
CA LYS A 94 19.29 5.09 8.11
C LYS A 94 18.15 4.21 8.58
N THR A 95 17.26 4.72 9.42
CA THR A 95 16.05 3.98 9.84
C THR A 95 15.18 3.60 8.63
N LYS A 96 15.03 4.47 7.62
CA LYS A 96 14.21 4.20 6.44
C LYS A 96 14.81 3.14 5.51
N ILE A 97 16.13 3.12 5.34
CA ILE A 97 16.82 2.09 4.54
C ILE A 97 16.82 0.76 5.30
N GLN A 98 17.12 0.77 6.60
CA GLN A 98 17.06 -0.44 7.43
C GLN A 98 15.64 -1.02 7.47
N TYR A 99 14.63 -0.19 7.67
CA TYR A 99 13.21 -0.57 7.56
C TYR A 99 12.86 -1.21 6.22
N ILE A 100 13.37 -0.65 5.12
CA ILE A 100 13.17 -1.18 3.76
C ILE A 100 13.79 -2.58 3.64
N ILE A 101 14.97 -2.81 4.23
CA ILE A 101 15.64 -4.13 4.29
C ILE A 101 14.84 -5.11 5.16
N ASP A 102 14.48 -4.72 6.39
CA ASP A 102 13.83 -5.58 7.39
C ASP A 102 12.40 -6.01 7.00
N ASN A 103 11.72 -5.20 6.18
CA ASN A 103 10.32 -5.41 5.80
C ASN A 103 10.12 -5.82 4.32
N ALA A 104 11.19 -6.08 3.57
CA ALA A 104 11.10 -6.60 2.21
C ALA A 104 11.02 -8.12 2.18
N ALA A 105 9.85 -8.65 1.82
CA ALA A 105 9.64 -10.09 1.54
C ALA A 105 10.27 -10.57 0.20
N TYR A 106 11.30 -9.89 -0.30
CA TYR A 106 11.97 -10.19 -1.56
C TYR A 106 13.37 -9.57 -1.52
N ASN A 107 14.38 -10.30 -2.00
CA ASN A 107 15.77 -9.83 -1.99
C ASN A 107 15.91 -8.48 -2.72
N LEU A 108 15.95 -7.42 -1.94
CA LEU A 108 16.29 -6.07 -2.39
C LEU A 108 17.75 -6.03 -2.79
N ASP A 109 18.04 -5.23 -3.81
CA ASP A 109 19.40 -4.94 -4.21
C ASP A 109 19.81 -3.62 -3.56
N ILE A 110 20.55 -3.69 -2.45
CA ILE A 110 20.88 -2.51 -1.63
C ILE A 110 21.64 -1.47 -2.47
N ASP A 111 22.44 -1.88 -3.45
CA ASP A 111 23.16 -0.98 -4.35
C ASP A 111 22.26 -0.26 -5.37
N LYS A 112 21.01 -0.73 -5.55
CA LYS A 112 19.98 -0.07 -6.36
C LYS A 112 19.06 0.84 -5.55
N VAL A 113 19.14 0.85 -4.22
CA VAL A 113 18.36 1.75 -3.38
C VAL A 113 18.89 3.17 -3.53
N LYS A 114 18.19 3.98 -4.33
CA LYS A 114 18.52 5.38 -4.62
C LYS A 114 17.25 6.15 -4.95
N HIS A 115 17.12 7.36 -4.42
CA HIS A 115 15.94 8.18 -4.69
C HIS A 115 15.74 8.47 -6.18
N ASN A 116 14.59 8.04 -6.71
CA ASN A 116 14.17 8.28 -8.09
C ASN A 116 12.65 8.51 -8.12
N SER A 117 12.25 9.78 -8.12
CA SER A 117 10.83 10.19 -8.10
C SER A 117 10.03 9.62 -9.28
N GLY A 118 10.61 9.58 -10.48
CA GLY A 118 9.97 9.07 -11.70
C GLY A 118 9.73 7.56 -11.66
N LEU A 119 10.76 6.78 -11.34
CA LEU A 119 10.63 5.32 -11.21
C LEU A 119 9.67 4.95 -10.07
N ARG A 120 9.75 5.66 -8.93
CA ARG A 120 8.81 5.49 -7.82
C ARG A 120 7.37 5.79 -8.23
N PHE A 121 7.13 6.83 -9.02
CA PHE A 121 5.82 7.20 -9.53
C PHE A 121 5.25 6.12 -10.45
N ILE A 122 6.03 5.65 -11.43
CA ILE A 122 5.63 4.56 -12.34
C ILE A 122 5.34 3.27 -11.55
N ALA A 123 6.23 2.87 -10.65
CA ALA A 123 6.05 1.70 -9.82
C ALA A 123 4.79 1.80 -8.93
N LYS A 124 4.53 2.98 -8.34
CA LYS A 124 3.29 3.24 -7.57
C LYS A 124 2.04 3.15 -8.44
N ILE A 125 2.06 3.68 -9.67
CA ILE A 125 0.92 3.55 -10.60
C ILE A 125 0.65 2.08 -10.94
N CYS A 126 1.67 1.31 -11.30
CA CYS A 126 1.51 -0.11 -11.61
C CYS A 126 0.88 -0.88 -10.43
N LEU A 127 1.32 -0.60 -9.20
CA LEU A 127 0.76 -1.20 -8.00
C LEU A 127 -0.68 -0.79 -7.75
N ASN A 128 -0.99 0.50 -7.80
CA ASN A 128 -2.35 1.01 -7.60
C ASN A 128 -3.32 0.41 -8.62
N ASN A 129 -2.91 0.30 -9.89
CA ASN A 129 -3.71 -0.32 -10.94
C ASN A 129 -3.92 -1.82 -10.69
N LEU A 130 -2.88 -2.55 -10.26
CA LEU A 130 -2.97 -3.98 -9.97
C LEU A 130 -3.87 -4.25 -8.75
N TRP A 131 -3.75 -3.44 -7.70
CA TRP A 131 -4.61 -3.49 -6.50
C TRP A 131 -6.06 -3.14 -6.81
N GLY A 132 -6.29 -2.17 -7.70
CA GLY A 132 -7.60 -1.83 -8.21
C GLY A 132 -8.23 -2.96 -9.04
N HIS A 133 -7.45 -3.56 -9.94
CA HIS A 133 -7.88 -4.68 -10.79
C HIS A 133 -8.31 -5.91 -9.97
N PHE A 134 -7.53 -6.27 -8.95
CA PHE A 134 -7.86 -7.37 -8.04
C PHE A 134 -8.80 -6.97 -6.88
N ALA A 135 -9.30 -5.73 -6.87
CA ALA A 135 -10.13 -5.15 -5.80
C ALA A 135 -9.57 -5.33 -4.37
N HIS A 136 -8.25 -5.51 -4.21
CA HIS A 136 -7.65 -5.99 -2.96
C HIS A 136 -7.85 -5.01 -1.79
N ALA A 137 -7.78 -3.70 -2.08
CA ALA A 137 -8.10 -2.63 -1.14
C ALA A 137 -9.53 -2.72 -0.60
N ARG A 138 -10.54 -2.98 -1.46
CA ARG A 138 -11.94 -3.11 -1.04
C ARG A 138 -12.15 -4.33 -0.16
N LEU A 139 -11.50 -5.45 -0.47
CA LEU A 139 -11.58 -6.65 0.35
C LEU A 139 -10.94 -6.43 1.74
N LYS A 140 -9.86 -5.65 1.82
CA LYS A 140 -9.27 -5.22 3.10
C LYS A 140 -10.14 -4.22 3.86
N LEU A 141 -10.82 -3.32 3.16
CA LEU A 141 -11.78 -2.41 3.76
C LEU A 141 -12.99 -3.17 4.32
N TYR A 142 -13.54 -4.17 3.62
CA TYR A 142 -14.61 -5.01 4.17
C TYR A 142 -14.15 -5.83 5.39
N GLU A 143 -12.94 -6.42 5.38
CA GLU A 143 -12.36 -7.06 6.59
C GLU A 143 -12.33 -6.09 7.79
N LEU A 144 -12.05 -4.81 7.56
CA LEU A 144 -12.06 -3.77 8.59
C LEU A 144 -13.46 -3.41 9.08
N LEU A 145 -14.41 -3.21 8.16
CA LEU A 145 -15.81 -2.89 8.49
C LEU A 145 -16.45 -4.03 9.29
N ASP A 146 -16.16 -5.29 8.93
CA ASP A 146 -16.65 -6.48 9.64
C ASP A 146 -16.11 -6.57 11.08
N ILE A 147 -14.94 -5.98 11.38
CA ILE A 147 -14.38 -5.91 12.74
C ILE A 147 -14.94 -4.70 13.50
N LEU A 148 -14.93 -3.52 12.88
CA LEU A 148 -15.26 -2.26 13.53
C LEU A 148 -16.77 -2.10 13.75
N GLN A 149 -17.61 -2.58 12.82
CA GLN A 149 -19.07 -2.47 12.85
C GLN A 149 -19.52 -1.02 13.07
N GLU A 150 -20.34 -0.74 14.10
CA GLU A 150 -20.93 0.58 14.35
C GLU A 150 -19.93 1.68 14.75
N ARG A 151 -18.66 1.33 15.01
CA ARG A 151 -17.58 2.31 15.28
C ARG A 151 -17.17 3.10 14.04
N VAL A 152 -17.53 2.67 12.83
CA VAL A 152 -17.09 3.31 11.58
C VAL A 152 -17.82 4.65 11.38
N LEU A 153 -17.06 5.74 11.32
CA LEU A 153 -17.57 7.10 11.12
C LEU A 153 -17.52 7.51 9.64
N TYR A 154 -16.52 7.04 8.90
CA TYR A 154 -16.34 7.35 7.47
C TYR A 154 -15.42 6.33 6.77
N MET A 155 -15.56 6.17 5.46
CA MET A 155 -14.73 5.30 4.62
C MET A 155 -14.53 5.87 3.20
N ASP A 156 -13.31 5.79 2.64
CA ASP A 156 -13.04 6.02 1.21
C ASP A 156 -12.00 5.02 0.71
N THR A 157 -12.43 4.12 -0.19
CA THR A 157 -11.64 3.22 -1.07
C THR A 157 -10.64 2.26 -0.40
N ASP A 158 -9.68 2.79 0.36
CA ASP A 158 -8.58 2.12 1.05
C ASP A 158 -8.32 2.71 2.46
N SER A 159 -9.22 3.58 2.95
CA SER A 159 -9.14 4.28 4.24
C SER A 159 -10.46 4.21 5.03
N CYS A 160 -10.35 4.27 6.36
CA CYS A 160 -11.46 4.24 7.31
C CYS A 160 -11.17 5.19 8.48
N ILE A 161 -12.18 5.94 8.93
CA ILE A 161 -12.16 6.71 10.17
C ILE A 161 -13.17 6.04 11.11
N TYR A 162 -12.76 5.76 12.35
CA TYR A 162 -13.58 5.08 13.33
C TYR A 162 -13.43 5.72 14.71
N ASN A 163 -14.43 5.51 15.57
CA ASN A 163 -14.37 5.86 16.98
C ASN A 163 -13.64 4.75 17.75
N ASP A 164 -12.51 5.07 18.37
CA ASP A 164 -11.83 4.15 19.27
C ASP A 164 -12.46 4.19 20.67
N ASP A 165 -13.06 3.08 21.08
CA ASP A 165 -13.67 2.84 22.38
C ASP A 165 -12.81 1.94 23.29
N GLY A 166 -11.58 1.59 22.88
CA GLY A 166 -10.70 0.65 23.57
C GLY A 166 -11.19 -0.81 23.55
N SER A 167 -12.21 -1.13 22.75
CA SER A 167 -12.77 -2.47 22.65
C SER A 167 -11.83 -3.48 22.00
N GLU A 168 -12.17 -4.75 22.13
CA GLU A 168 -11.48 -5.85 21.45
C GLU A 168 -11.53 -5.75 19.92
N ALA A 169 -12.48 -4.97 19.35
CA ALA A 169 -12.50 -4.66 17.92
C ALA A 169 -11.36 -3.70 17.55
N CYS A 170 -11.18 -2.60 18.29
CA CYS A 170 -10.09 -1.65 18.07
C CYS A 170 -8.72 -2.32 18.21
N LYS A 171 -8.52 -3.12 19.27
CA LYS A 171 -7.27 -3.88 19.47
C LYS A 171 -6.96 -4.84 18.32
N LYS A 172 -7.97 -5.44 17.67
CA LYS A 172 -7.74 -6.25 16.47
C LYS A 172 -7.27 -5.41 15.29
N VAL A 173 -7.78 -4.19 15.13
CA VAL A 173 -7.30 -3.24 14.11
C VAL A 173 -5.87 -2.80 14.40
N GLU A 174 -5.51 -2.48 15.65
CA GLU A 174 -4.13 -2.20 16.05
C GLU A 174 -3.18 -3.36 15.70
N ASN A 175 -3.59 -4.61 15.96
CA ASN A 175 -2.81 -5.80 15.57
C ASN A 175 -2.76 -6.07 14.06
N MET A 176 -3.60 -5.40 13.26
CA MET A 176 -3.55 -5.39 11.79
C MET A 176 -2.77 -4.19 11.24
N MET A 177 -2.37 -3.25 12.10
CA MET A 177 -1.47 -2.17 11.72
C MET A 177 -0.04 -2.66 11.60
N GLY A 178 0.72 -1.97 10.76
CA GLY A 178 2.08 -2.37 10.50
C GLY A 178 2.76 -1.54 9.42
N SER A 179 3.69 -2.20 8.76
CA SER A 179 4.80 -1.58 8.06
C SER A 179 5.02 -2.19 6.67
N LYS A 180 4.47 -3.40 6.47
CA LYS A 180 4.55 -4.20 5.26
C LYS A 180 3.40 -3.83 4.33
N LEU A 181 3.44 -4.39 3.12
CA LEU A 181 2.43 -4.11 2.12
C LEU A 181 1.09 -4.77 2.46
N GLY A 182 0.05 -3.96 2.61
CA GLY A 182 -1.30 -4.43 2.94
C GLY A 182 -1.61 -4.46 4.43
N ASP A 183 -0.62 -4.10 5.26
CA ASP A 183 -0.84 -3.69 6.66
C ASP A 183 -1.55 -2.33 6.68
N LEU A 184 -2.23 -2.04 7.78
CA LEU A 184 -2.88 -0.75 7.99
C LEU A 184 -1.88 0.27 8.55
N THR A 185 -2.03 1.54 8.18
CA THR A 185 -1.14 2.62 8.60
C THR A 185 -1.95 3.78 9.18
N ASP A 186 -1.54 4.27 10.35
CA ASP A 186 -2.12 5.49 10.94
C ASP A 186 -1.67 6.73 10.16
N GLU A 187 -2.60 7.40 9.48
CA GLU A 187 -2.32 8.63 8.74
C GLU A 187 -2.19 9.87 9.64
N ILE A 188 -2.83 9.88 10.82
CA ILE A 188 -2.85 11.00 11.77
C ILE A 188 -1.47 11.14 12.43
N VAL A 189 -0.94 10.02 12.93
CA VAL A 189 0.43 9.97 13.47
C VAL A 189 1.44 10.25 12.35
N SER A 190 1.36 9.52 11.22
CA SER A 190 2.43 9.55 10.21
C SER A 190 2.47 10.79 9.31
N LYS A 191 1.34 11.46 9.04
CA LYS A 191 1.29 12.66 8.17
C LYS A 191 1.12 13.96 8.94
N HIS A 192 0.61 13.91 10.17
CA HIS A 192 0.22 15.11 10.91
C HIS A 192 0.86 15.23 12.30
N ASN A 193 1.61 14.22 12.76
CA ASN A 193 2.28 14.21 14.06
C ASN A 193 1.30 14.57 15.21
N ALA A 194 0.13 13.96 15.13
CA ALA A 194 -1.01 14.10 16.02
C ALA A 194 -1.40 12.73 16.57
N ASN A 195 -1.99 12.65 17.76
CA ASN A 195 -2.32 11.36 18.38
C ASN A 195 -3.73 10.89 18.03
N HIS A 196 -4.68 11.82 17.88
CA HIS A 196 -6.08 11.50 17.57
C HIS A 196 -6.82 12.69 16.94
N ILE A 197 -8.01 12.41 16.41
CA ILE A 197 -8.96 13.40 15.93
C ILE A 197 -9.85 13.83 17.12
N LYS A 198 -9.88 15.13 17.44
CA LYS A 198 -10.79 15.72 18.46
C LYS A 198 -12.20 15.91 17.94
N GLN A 199 -12.35 16.31 16.68
CA GLN A 199 -13.65 16.58 16.04
C GLN A 199 -13.60 16.12 14.58
N PHE A 200 -14.66 15.45 14.12
CA PHE A 200 -14.81 14.99 12.75
C PHE A 200 -16.18 15.42 12.20
N ILE A 201 -16.19 15.95 10.99
CA ILE A 201 -17.40 16.36 10.27
C ILE A 201 -17.31 15.78 8.86
N SER A 202 -18.37 15.11 8.41
CA SER A 202 -18.52 14.60 7.06
C SER A 202 -19.78 15.17 6.44
N ALA A 203 -19.64 15.96 5.37
CA ALA A 203 -20.76 16.47 4.58
C ALA A 203 -21.19 15.46 3.50
N GLY A 204 -20.28 14.59 3.05
CA GLY A 204 -20.60 13.52 2.11
C GLY A 204 -19.37 12.73 1.63
N PRO A 205 -19.54 11.85 0.64
CA PRO A 205 -18.43 11.10 0.05
C PRO A 205 -17.38 12.05 -0.52
N LYS A 206 -16.17 12.01 0.04
CA LYS A 206 -15.02 12.86 -0.31
C LYS A 206 -15.19 14.34 0.01
N ASP A 207 -16.05 14.65 0.98
CA ASP A 207 -16.23 15.98 1.55
C ASP A 207 -16.30 15.88 3.08
N TYR A 208 -15.15 16.04 3.74
CA TYR A 208 -14.99 15.92 5.19
C TYR A 208 -13.90 16.84 5.74
N SER A 209 -14.03 17.20 7.01
CA SER A 209 -13.07 18.00 7.77
C SER A 209 -12.83 17.40 9.15
N MET A 210 -11.60 17.50 9.64
CA MET A 210 -11.21 17.01 10.97
C MET A 210 -10.34 18.02 11.71
N LYS A 211 -10.53 18.10 13.02
CA LYS A 211 -9.67 18.85 13.94
C LYS A 211 -8.87 17.87 14.77
N LEU A 212 -7.55 18.01 14.73
CA LEU A 212 -6.60 17.13 15.42
C LEU A 212 -6.38 17.58 16.87
N ASP A 213 -5.80 16.69 17.68
CA ASP A 213 -5.41 17.01 19.06
C ASP A 213 -4.42 18.19 19.18
N THR A 214 -3.58 18.38 18.17
CA THR A 214 -2.70 19.53 17.95
C THR A 214 -3.40 20.84 17.56
N GLU A 215 -4.74 20.90 17.63
CA GLU A 215 -5.62 21.98 17.15
C GLU A 215 -5.58 22.25 15.63
N LYS A 216 -4.74 21.52 14.89
CA LYS A 216 -4.65 21.60 13.43
C LYS A 216 -5.95 21.13 12.76
N LEU A 217 -6.43 21.92 11.80
CA LEU A 217 -7.51 21.53 10.88
C LEU A 217 -6.94 20.82 9.65
N VAL A 218 -7.66 19.79 9.19
CA VAL A 218 -7.38 19.06 7.95
C VAL A 218 -8.70 18.83 7.22
N SER A 219 -8.82 19.39 6.02
CA SER A 219 -10.04 19.34 5.20
C SER A 219 -9.77 18.62 3.88
N CYS A 220 -10.76 17.88 3.39
CA CYS A 220 -10.70 17.12 2.15
C CYS A 220 -12.01 17.29 1.41
N CYS A 221 -12.02 18.19 0.42
CA CYS A 221 -13.13 18.38 -0.50
C CYS A 221 -12.65 18.05 -1.93
N LYS A 222 -13.19 16.98 -2.54
CA LYS A 222 -12.84 16.58 -3.92
C LYS A 222 -13.98 16.90 -4.88
N GLY A 223 -13.72 17.77 -5.85
CA GLY A 223 -14.67 18.16 -6.90
C GLY A 223 -14.60 19.65 -7.20
N PHE A 224 -14.24 20.44 -6.19
CA PHE A 224 -13.94 21.87 -6.30
C PHE A 224 -12.42 22.08 -6.19
N ARG A 225 -11.90 23.13 -6.84
CA ARG A 225 -10.57 23.64 -6.51
C ARG A 225 -10.74 24.59 -5.33
N LEU A 226 -10.17 24.23 -4.19
CA LEU A 226 -9.91 25.22 -3.15
C LEU A 226 -8.82 26.15 -3.68
N ASN A 227 -9.14 27.43 -3.78
CA ASN A 227 -8.15 28.48 -4.04
C ASN A 227 -7.53 28.88 -2.70
N ALA A 228 -6.34 29.50 -2.68
CA ALA A 228 -5.68 29.89 -1.42
C ALA A 228 -6.58 30.78 -0.53
N GLU A 229 -7.38 31.67 -1.12
CA GLU A 229 -8.37 32.51 -0.42
C GLU A 229 -9.54 31.74 0.22
N VAL A 230 -9.70 30.45 -0.11
CA VAL A 230 -10.70 29.54 0.46
C VAL A 230 -10.05 28.64 1.50
N GLU A 231 -8.82 28.15 1.26
CA GLU A 231 -8.04 27.46 2.30
C GLU A 231 -7.84 28.35 3.54
N GLU A 232 -7.59 29.66 3.37
CA GLU A 232 -7.55 30.63 4.49
C GLU A 232 -8.91 30.87 5.17
N LYS A 233 -10.04 30.54 4.52
CA LYS A 233 -11.40 30.72 5.07
C LYS A 233 -12.01 29.44 5.65
N ASP A 234 -11.45 28.27 5.33
CA ASP A 234 -11.70 27.04 6.08
C ASP A 234 -11.06 27.11 7.49
N TYR A 235 -10.15 28.07 7.72
CA TYR A 235 -9.86 28.56 9.07
C TYR A 235 -11.00 29.47 9.56
N ILE A 236 -11.81 28.90 10.46
CA ILE A 236 -12.75 29.58 11.38
C ILE A 236 -14.16 29.87 10.83
N ARG A 237 -15.11 29.06 11.28
CA ARG A 237 -16.21 29.53 12.15
C ARG A 237 -16.58 28.49 13.20
#